data_AF-A0A3A9GJS2-F1
#
_entry.id   AF-A0A3A9GJS2-F1
#
_cell.length_a   1.000
_cell.length_b   1.000
_cell.length_c   1.000
_cell.angle_alpha   90.00
_cell.angle_beta   90.00
_cell.angle_gamma   90.00
#
_symmetry.space_group_name_H-M   'P 1'
#
loop_
_entity.id
_entity.type
_entity.pdbx_description
1 polymer ?
#
loop_
_entity_poly.entity_id
_entity_poly.type
_entity_poly.pdbx_seq_one_letter_code
_entity_poly.pdbx_strand_id
1 'polypeptide(L)'
;MLQFTEDCRLGIPEIDSEHERLFALVNKGYALLNQEENLRPAAKNLLKHLRDYADTHFIHEEEYMRKIDDPELSSQKREHVDFTNRMNAVDFSRLTDEQLRPALENLLDYLARWLFGHILGSDILIGKFESPFAFTSKYATGIDEIDEEHRQLFRMVKETHDVIQDNLVFDKYDQIVYVVNRLKNYTKEHFKHEEAYMERVGYPGLLKQREAHQAFCDKLAEIQLEDMDNNQQAYLENLIEFLLNWLSVHILHMDKEIGNYLSDLTHEIDL
;
A
#
# COMPACT_ATOMS: atom_id res chain seq x y z
N MET A 1 0.25 -15.66 30.43
CA MET A 1 -0.41 -15.93 29.13
C MET A 1 -0.63 -14.59 28.46
N LEU A 2 -0.42 -14.52 27.15
CA LEU A 2 -0.70 -13.32 26.37
C LEU A 2 -2.22 -13.09 26.35
N GLN A 3 -2.65 -11.83 26.37
CA GLN A 3 -4.06 -11.47 26.31
C GLN A 3 -4.28 -10.64 25.05
N PHE A 4 -5.33 -10.97 24.31
CA PHE A 4 -5.85 -10.12 23.24
C PHE A 4 -6.73 -9.05 23.90
N THR A 5 -6.23 -7.83 23.90
CA THR A 5 -6.83 -6.67 24.57
C THR A 5 -7.49 -5.73 23.56
N GLU A 6 -8.25 -4.75 24.04
CA GLU A 6 -9.05 -3.86 23.17
C GLU A 6 -8.19 -3.04 22.20
N ASP A 7 -6.97 -2.69 22.59
CA ASP A 7 -5.96 -2.04 21.75
C ASP A 7 -5.51 -2.89 20.55
N CYS A 8 -5.72 -4.21 20.61
CA CYS A 8 -5.44 -5.14 19.51
C CYS A 8 -6.65 -5.33 18.58
N ARG A 9 -7.82 -4.71 18.88
CA ARG A 9 -9.01 -4.80 18.03
C ARG A 9 -9.01 -3.73 16.95
N LEU A 10 -9.11 -4.16 15.70
CA LEU A 10 -9.21 -3.29 14.53
C LEU A 10 -10.67 -2.87 14.29
N GLY A 11 -11.64 -3.65 14.80
CA GLY A 11 -13.04 -3.51 14.46
C GLY A 11 -13.40 -4.19 13.14
N ILE A 12 -12.54 -5.08 12.65
CA ILE A 12 -12.75 -5.92 11.47
C ILE A 12 -13.02 -7.34 11.98
N PRO A 13 -14.29 -7.80 12.06
CA PRO A 13 -14.65 -8.98 12.84
C PRO A 13 -13.90 -10.27 12.47
N GLU A 14 -13.63 -10.46 11.17
CA GLU A 14 -12.90 -11.63 10.68
C GLU A 14 -11.44 -11.59 11.16
N ILE A 15 -10.72 -10.51 10.89
CA ILE A 15 -9.31 -10.31 11.28
C ILE A 15 -9.14 -10.33 12.81
N ASP A 16 -10.03 -9.66 13.56
CA ASP A 16 -10.00 -9.67 15.03
C ASP A 16 -10.15 -11.10 15.58
N SER A 17 -11.02 -11.92 14.98
CA SER A 17 -11.19 -13.32 15.38
C SER A 17 -9.96 -14.18 15.08
N GLU A 18 -9.22 -13.85 14.01
CA GLU A 18 -8.00 -14.53 13.64
C GLU A 18 -6.83 -14.16 14.55
N HIS A 19 -6.72 -12.88 14.93
CA HIS A 19 -5.79 -12.43 15.97
C HIS A 19 -6.03 -13.18 17.28
N GLU A 20 -7.28 -13.24 17.77
CA GLU A 20 -7.61 -14.00 18.99
C GLU A 20 -7.11 -15.46 18.92
N ARG A 21 -7.21 -16.07 17.74
CA ARG A 21 -6.74 -17.44 17.52
C ARG A 21 -5.22 -17.56 17.45
N LEU A 22 -4.51 -16.60 16.85
CA LEU A 22 -3.05 -16.53 16.89
C LEU A 22 -2.54 -16.41 18.33
N PHE A 23 -3.15 -15.53 19.14
CA PHE A 23 -2.87 -15.42 20.56
C PHE A 23 -3.09 -16.75 21.29
N ALA A 24 -4.19 -17.44 20.99
CA ALA A 24 -4.48 -18.75 21.57
C ALA A 24 -3.44 -19.81 21.20
N LEU A 25 -2.95 -19.82 19.95
CA LEU A 25 -1.89 -20.74 19.50
C LEU A 25 -0.56 -20.47 20.22
N VAL A 26 -0.15 -19.22 20.37
CA VAL A 26 1.07 -18.85 21.11
C VAL A 26 0.94 -19.24 22.59
N ASN A 27 -0.22 -18.97 23.18
CA ASN A 27 -0.54 -19.38 24.55
C ASN A 27 -0.51 -20.91 24.76
N LYS A 28 -0.99 -21.68 23.77
CA LYS A 28 -0.85 -23.14 23.77
C LYS A 28 0.62 -23.55 23.80
N GLY A 29 1.49 -22.86 23.09
CA GLY A 29 2.94 -23.07 23.15
C GLY A 29 3.53 -22.85 24.55
N TYR A 30 3.15 -21.75 25.21
CA TYR A 30 3.58 -21.52 26.60
C TYR A 30 3.07 -22.61 27.55
N ALA A 31 1.85 -23.13 27.33
CA ALA A 31 1.34 -24.25 28.11
C ALA A 31 2.14 -25.55 27.88
N LEU A 32 2.59 -25.82 26.65
CA LEU A 32 3.43 -26.98 26.32
C LEU A 32 4.79 -26.92 27.03
N LEU A 33 5.35 -25.73 27.25
CA LEU A 33 6.59 -25.58 28.02
C LEU A 33 6.45 -26.04 29.47
N ASN A 34 5.24 -26.10 30.04
CA ASN A 34 5.04 -26.60 31.39
C ASN A 34 4.81 -28.12 31.44
N GLN A 35 4.86 -28.82 30.28
CA GLN A 35 4.69 -30.27 30.19
C GLN A 35 6.06 -30.99 30.18
N GLU A 36 6.12 -32.12 30.88
CA GLU A 36 7.35 -32.93 30.99
C GLU A 36 7.45 -34.00 29.88
N GLU A 37 6.32 -34.52 29.39
CA GLU A 37 6.28 -35.60 28.41
C GLU A 37 5.86 -35.12 27.01
N ASN A 38 6.29 -35.82 25.95
CA ASN A 38 5.85 -35.64 24.56
C ASN A 38 6.05 -34.23 23.95
N LEU A 39 7.01 -33.44 24.47
CA LEU A 39 7.28 -32.09 23.99
C LEU A 39 7.61 -32.03 22.49
N ARG A 40 8.41 -32.96 21.97
CA ARG A 40 8.87 -32.92 20.56
C ARG A 40 7.75 -33.08 19.54
N PRO A 41 6.90 -34.12 19.60
CA PRO A 41 5.73 -34.20 18.72
C PRO A 41 4.80 -32.99 18.85
N ALA A 42 4.56 -32.52 20.08
CA ALA A 42 3.68 -31.39 20.33
C ALA A 42 4.23 -30.07 19.76
N ALA A 43 5.53 -29.79 19.94
CA ALA A 43 6.21 -28.61 19.40
C ALA A 43 6.21 -28.61 17.87
N LYS A 44 6.44 -29.77 17.23
CA LYS A 44 6.35 -29.91 15.77
C LYS A 44 4.93 -29.64 15.25
N ASN A 45 3.92 -30.19 15.92
CA ASN A 45 2.53 -29.96 15.54
C ASN A 45 2.12 -28.49 15.72
N LEU A 46 2.53 -27.86 16.83
CA LEU A 46 2.31 -26.44 17.06
C LEU A 46 2.97 -25.58 15.98
N LEU A 47 4.24 -25.84 15.65
CA LEU A 47 4.96 -25.10 14.62
C LEU A 47 4.27 -25.21 13.25
N LYS A 48 3.80 -26.40 12.87
CA LYS A 48 3.01 -26.59 11.65
C LYS A 48 1.73 -25.77 11.68
N HIS A 49 0.96 -25.84 12.76
CA HIS A 49 -0.30 -25.09 12.88
C HIS A 49 -0.09 -23.57 12.89
N LEU A 50 0.98 -23.08 13.52
CA LEU A 50 1.31 -21.65 13.50
C LEU A 50 1.61 -21.16 12.08
N ARG A 51 2.37 -21.92 11.29
CA ARG A 51 2.65 -21.58 9.88
C ARG A 51 1.37 -21.57 9.06
N ASP A 52 0.65 -22.70 9.06
CA ASP A 52 -0.57 -22.87 8.26
C ASP A 52 -1.60 -21.76 8.58
N TYR A 53 -1.74 -21.42 9.87
CA TYR A 53 -2.71 -20.42 10.31
C TYR A 53 -2.26 -18.99 10.00
N ALA A 54 -0.98 -18.68 10.20
CA ALA A 54 -0.43 -17.37 9.84
C ALA A 54 -0.52 -17.13 8.33
N ASP A 55 -0.15 -18.10 7.50
CA ASP A 55 -0.25 -18.00 6.03
C ASP A 55 -1.70 -17.73 5.59
N THR A 56 -2.67 -18.40 6.22
CA THR A 56 -4.10 -18.20 5.92
C THR A 56 -4.56 -16.80 6.34
N HIS A 57 -4.18 -16.37 7.55
CA HIS A 57 -4.54 -15.06 8.09
C HIS A 57 -3.97 -13.92 7.24
N PHE A 58 -2.68 -13.98 6.86
CA PHE A 58 -2.07 -12.96 6.00
C PHE A 58 -2.78 -12.86 4.64
N ILE A 59 -3.23 -13.98 4.06
CA ILE A 59 -4.03 -13.94 2.83
C ILE A 59 -5.33 -13.14 3.06
N HIS A 60 -6.07 -13.43 4.12
CA HIS A 60 -7.33 -12.74 4.39
C HIS A 60 -7.13 -11.25 4.67
N GLU A 61 -6.11 -10.90 5.44
CA GLU A 61 -5.77 -9.51 5.74
C GLU A 61 -5.34 -8.74 4.49
N GLU A 62 -4.39 -9.27 3.72
CA GLU A 62 -3.93 -8.65 2.48
C GLU A 62 -5.06 -8.51 1.46
N GLU A 63 -5.99 -9.47 1.40
CA GLU A 63 -7.18 -9.38 0.58
C GLU A 63 -8.13 -8.28 1.06
N TYR A 64 -8.30 -8.11 2.36
CA TYR A 64 -9.10 -7.02 2.94
C TYR A 64 -8.48 -5.66 2.61
N MET A 65 -7.18 -5.49 2.88
CA MET A 65 -6.44 -4.27 2.57
C MET A 65 -6.50 -3.92 1.08
N ARG A 66 -6.34 -4.92 0.20
CA ARG A 66 -6.49 -4.72 -1.25
C ARG A 66 -7.89 -4.25 -1.64
N LYS A 67 -8.95 -4.74 -0.99
CA LYS A 67 -10.33 -4.33 -1.29
C LYS A 67 -10.60 -2.86 -0.97
N ILE A 68 -9.89 -2.30 0.02
CA ILE A 68 -10.06 -0.91 0.45
C ILE A 68 -8.96 0.03 -0.09
N ASP A 69 -8.11 -0.48 -0.98
CA ASP A 69 -6.95 0.24 -1.53
C ASP A 69 -6.04 0.83 -0.43
N ASP A 70 -5.78 0.02 0.61
CA ASP A 70 -5.03 0.45 1.78
C ASP A 70 -3.56 0.79 1.41
N PRO A 71 -3.06 1.99 1.75
CA PRO A 71 -1.69 2.38 1.44
C PRO A 71 -0.62 1.54 2.13
N GLU A 72 -0.93 0.92 3.28
CA GLU A 72 0.05 0.17 4.06
C GLU A 72 0.27 -1.25 3.51
N LEU A 73 -0.56 -1.70 2.55
CA LEU A 73 -0.55 -3.07 2.03
C LEU A 73 0.83 -3.53 1.57
N SER A 74 1.54 -2.70 0.81
CA SER A 74 2.87 -3.04 0.30
C SER A 74 3.89 -3.17 1.42
N SER A 75 3.77 -2.38 2.49
CA SER A 75 4.67 -2.47 3.64
C SER A 75 4.39 -3.74 4.44
N GLN A 76 3.13 -3.99 4.79
CA GLN A 76 2.71 -5.14 5.60
C GLN A 76 2.99 -6.47 4.89
N LYS A 77 2.80 -6.55 3.58
CA LYS A 77 3.25 -7.71 2.76
C LYS A 77 4.72 -8.06 2.95
N ARG A 78 5.60 -7.05 3.06
CA ARG A 78 7.03 -7.30 3.33
C ARG A 78 7.24 -7.88 4.72
N GLU A 79 6.53 -7.34 5.72
CA GLU A 79 6.55 -7.86 7.10
C GLU A 79 6.07 -9.32 7.16
N HIS A 80 5.00 -9.67 6.43
CA HIS A 80 4.48 -11.04 6.34
C HIS A 80 5.47 -12.01 5.67
N VAL A 81 6.10 -11.57 4.57
CA VAL A 81 7.13 -12.37 3.90
C VAL A 81 8.32 -12.61 4.83
N ASP A 82 8.78 -11.60 5.56
CA ASP A 82 9.88 -11.73 6.53
C ASP A 82 9.51 -12.67 7.68
N PHE A 83 8.29 -12.56 8.21
CA PHE A 83 7.76 -13.48 9.21
C PHE A 83 7.72 -14.92 8.69
N THR A 84 7.17 -15.12 7.50
CA THR A 84 7.04 -16.45 6.86
C THR A 84 8.41 -17.09 6.64
N ASN A 85 9.38 -16.31 6.14
CA ASN A 85 10.76 -16.75 5.99
C ASN A 85 11.39 -17.15 7.33
N ARG A 86 11.20 -16.33 8.37
CA ARG A 86 11.68 -16.62 9.72
C ARG A 86 11.06 -17.90 10.28
N MET A 87 9.74 -18.08 10.12
CA MET A 87 9.02 -19.25 10.59
C MET A 87 9.46 -20.51 9.86
N ASN A 88 9.71 -20.45 8.55
CA ASN A 88 10.18 -21.58 7.75
C ASN A 88 11.61 -22.02 8.08
N ALA A 89 12.45 -21.11 8.58
CA ALA A 89 13.80 -21.42 9.03
C ALA A 89 13.85 -22.26 10.33
N VAL A 90 12.75 -22.35 11.09
CA VAL A 90 12.70 -23.12 12.34
C VAL A 90 12.57 -24.62 12.04
N ASP A 91 13.45 -25.45 12.58
CA ASP A 91 13.36 -26.90 12.42
C ASP A 91 13.66 -27.66 13.72
N PHE A 92 12.60 -28.04 14.44
CA PHE A 92 12.69 -28.85 15.65
C PHE A 92 13.08 -30.31 15.42
N SER A 93 13.15 -30.78 14.16
CA SER A 93 13.54 -32.17 13.89
C SER A 93 15.03 -32.43 14.11
N ARG A 94 15.86 -31.38 14.01
CA ARG A 94 17.33 -31.48 14.07
C ARG A 94 17.91 -31.20 15.46
N LEU A 95 17.08 -30.76 16.41
CA LEU A 95 17.49 -30.41 17.77
C LEU A 95 17.60 -31.65 18.66
N THR A 96 18.52 -31.64 19.62
CA THR A 96 18.51 -32.59 20.75
C THR A 96 17.37 -32.26 21.72
N ASP A 97 17.05 -33.17 22.64
CA ASP A 97 15.99 -32.93 23.64
C ASP A 97 16.33 -31.77 24.58
N GLU A 98 17.63 -31.61 24.92
CA GLU A 98 18.14 -30.49 25.72
C GLU A 98 18.01 -29.14 25.00
N GLN A 99 18.14 -29.12 23.67
CA GLN A 99 18.04 -27.91 22.85
C GLN A 99 16.59 -27.52 22.51
N LEU A 100 15.67 -28.49 22.52
CA LEU A 100 14.30 -28.29 22.06
C LEU A 100 13.53 -27.26 22.89
N ARG A 101 13.59 -27.36 24.22
CA ARG A 101 12.84 -26.48 25.13
C ARG A 101 13.31 -25.02 25.02
N PRO A 102 14.62 -24.71 25.09
CA PRO A 102 15.10 -23.35 24.84
C PRO A 102 14.75 -22.82 23.44
N ALA A 103 14.79 -23.66 22.41
CA ALA A 103 14.42 -23.25 21.06
C ALA A 103 12.92 -22.90 20.94
N LEU A 104 12.04 -23.66 21.61
CA LEU A 104 10.62 -23.37 21.66
C LEU A 104 10.34 -22.09 22.46
N GLU A 105 11.01 -21.87 23.59
CA GLU A 105 10.93 -20.62 24.37
C GLU A 105 11.31 -19.40 23.52
N ASN A 106 12.43 -19.48 22.80
CA ASN A 106 12.88 -18.41 21.90
C ASN A 106 11.91 -18.15 20.75
N LEU A 107 11.30 -19.21 20.19
CA LEU A 107 10.25 -19.07 19.18
C LEU A 107 9.05 -18.33 19.74
N LEU A 108 8.57 -18.69 20.94
CA LEU A 108 7.38 -18.09 21.55
C LEU A 108 7.61 -16.63 21.94
N ASP A 109 8.80 -16.27 22.45
CA ASP A 109 9.17 -14.86 22.70
C ASP A 109 9.22 -14.05 21.40
N TYR A 110 9.78 -14.61 20.34
CA TYR A 110 9.75 -13.98 19.01
C TYR A 110 8.30 -13.78 18.52
N LEU A 111 7.46 -14.82 18.57
CA LEU A 111 6.07 -14.75 18.13
C LEU A 111 5.26 -13.72 18.94
N ALA A 112 5.44 -13.70 20.26
CA ALA A 112 4.77 -12.72 21.13
C ALA A 112 5.15 -11.29 20.74
N ARG A 113 6.45 -11.02 20.57
CA ARG A 113 6.94 -9.69 20.18
C ARG A 113 6.49 -9.28 18.78
N TRP A 114 6.58 -10.21 17.83
CA TRP A 114 6.16 -9.94 16.45
C TRP A 114 4.66 -9.67 16.39
N LEU A 115 3.83 -10.53 17.01
CA LEU A 115 2.38 -10.39 16.99
C LEU A 115 1.91 -9.06 17.59
N PHE A 116 2.43 -8.67 18.76
CA PHE A 116 2.10 -7.36 19.33
C PHE A 116 2.67 -6.20 18.52
N GLY A 117 3.91 -6.33 18.04
CA GLY A 117 4.57 -5.27 17.28
C GLY A 117 3.89 -5.00 15.94
N HIS A 118 3.45 -6.05 15.26
CA HIS A 118 2.74 -5.98 13.99
C HIS A 118 1.32 -5.45 14.19
N ILE A 119 0.51 -6.05 15.09
CA ILE A 119 -0.86 -5.56 15.33
C ILE A 119 -0.87 -4.10 15.75
N LEU A 120 -0.07 -3.73 16.76
CA LEU A 120 -0.09 -2.37 17.32
C LEU A 120 0.72 -1.35 16.50
N GLY A 121 1.59 -1.81 15.61
CA GLY A 121 2.46 -0.96 14.77
C GLY A 121 1.99 -0.82 13.33
N SER A 122 1.26 -1.82 12.83
CA SER A 122 0.89 -2.00 11.43
C SER A 122 -0.62 -2.19 11.31
N ASP A 123 -1.21 -3.24 11.87
CA ASP A 123 -2.58 -3.66 11.52
C ASP A 123 -3.64 -2.66 12.03
N ILE A 124 -3.40 -1.99 13.17
CA ILE A 124 -4.28 -0.91 13.65
C ILE A 124 -4.40 0.27 12.67
N LEU A 125 -3.44 0.40 11.73
CA LEU A 125 -3.44 1.44 10.70
C LEU A 125 -4.31 1.07 9.50
N ILE A 126 -4.77 -0.19 9.40
CA ILE A 126 -5.65 -0.64 8.33
C ILE A 126 -6.92 0.22 8.31
N GLY A 127 -7.20 0.81 7.15
CA GLY A 127 -8.33 1.70 6.90
C GLY A 127 -8.26 3.04 7.60
N LYS A 128 -7.12 3.42 8.21
CA LYS A 128 -6.95 4.73 8.87
C LYS A 128 -6.49 5.82 7.93
N PHE A 129 -5.86 5.47 6.81
CA PHE A 129 -5.37 6.41 5.81
C PHE A 129 -6.20 6.36 4.54
N GLU A 130 -6.42 7.53 3.93
CA GLU A 130 -7.04 7.60 2.61
C GLU A 130 -6.11 6.96 1.57
N SER A 131 -6.70 6.23 0.63
CA SER A 131 -5.93 5.72 -0.50
C SER A 131 -5.26 6.86 -1.25
N PRO A 132 -3.95 6.79 -1.54
CA PRO A 132 -3.23 7.84 -2.26
C PRO A 132 -3.70 7.93 -3.72
N PHE A 133 -4.40 6.90 -4.21
CA PHE A 133 -4.98 6.84 -5.55
C PHE A 133 -6.39 7.42 -5.63
N ALA A 134 -6.97 7.89 -4.52
CA ALA A 134 -8.32 8.41 -4.50
C ALA A 134 -8.35 9.93 -4.76
N PHE A 135 -9.12 10.34 -5.76
CA PHE A 135 -9.54 11.74 -5.88
C PHE A 135 -10.58 12.04 -4.80
N THR A 136 -10.21 12.82 -3.79
CA THR A 136 -11.12 13.31 -2.74
C THR A 136 -11.42 14.79 -2.93
N SER A 137 -12.37 15.33 -2.16
CA SER A 137 -12.77 16.75 -2.22
C SER A 137 -11.62 17.73 -2.02
N LYS A 138 -10.51 17.31 -1.40
CA LYS A 138 -9.31 18.14 -1.24
C LYS A 138 -8.71 18.57 -2.58
N TYR A 139 -8.85 17.73 -3.61
CA TYR A 139 -8.33 17.95 -4.97
C TYR A 139 -9.33 18.64 -5.90
N ALA A 140 -10.56 18.89 -5.46
CA ALA A 140 -11.56 19.58 -6.29
C ALA A 140 -11.14 21.03 -6.54
N THR A 141 -11.08 21.38 -7.82
CA THR A 141 -10.86 22.75 -8.32
C THR A 141 -12.17 23.52 -8.39
N GLY A 142 -13.32 22.82 -8.45
CA GLY A 142 -14.63 23.43 -8.70
C GLY A 142 -14.92 23.64 -10.18
N ILE A 143 -14.04 23.15 -11.07
CA ILE A 143 -14.22 23.16 -12.52
C ILE A 143 -14.50 21.72 -12.94
N ASP A 144 -15.77 21.40 -13.19
CA ASP A 144 -16.24 20.01 -13.40
C ASP A 144 -15.45 19.23 -14.46
N GLU A 145 -15.10 19.88 -15.57
CA GLU A 145 -14.35 19.29 -16.68
C GLU A 145 -12.93 18.89 -16.23
N ILE A 146 -12.23 19.77 -15.51
CA ILE A 146 -10.87 19.53 -14.99
C ILE A 146 -10.90 18.48 -13.86
N ASP A 147 -11.88 18.55 -12.97
CA ASP A 147 -12.03 17.61 -11.87
C ASP A 147 -12.32 16.18 -12.37
N GLU A 148 -13.02 16.02 -13.51
CA GLU A 148 -13.19 14.72 -14.16
C GLU A 148 -11.89 14.18 -14.76
N GLU A 149 -11.08 15.05 -15.35
CA GLU A 149 -9.76 14.67 -15.86
C GLU A 149 -8.82 14.24 -14.73
N HIS A 150 -8.83 14.96 -13.59
CA HIS A 150 -8.10 14.54 -12.38
C HIS A 150 -8.58 13.18 -11.88
N ARG A 151 -9.89 12.94 -11.78
CA ARG A 151 -10.44 11.62 -11.42
C ARG A 151 -9.96 10.52 -12.36
N GLN A 152 -9.85 10.82 -13.66
CA GLN A 152 -9.32 9.87 -14.62
C GLN A 152 -7.82 9.63 -14.46
N LEU A 153 -7.02 10.66 -14.17
CA LEU A 153 -5.59 10.53 -13.89
C LEU A 153 -5.34 9.66 -12.66
N PHE A 154 -6.02 9.93 -11.54
CA PHE A 154 -5.94 9.10 -10.33
C PHE A 154 -6.29 7.63 -10.61
N ARG A 155 -7.36 7.37 -11.39
CA ARG A 155 -7.72 6.01 -11.84
C ARG A 155 -6.61 5.36 -12.68
N MET A 156 -6.03 6.07 -13.65
CA MET A 156 -4.96 5.51 -14.48
C MET A 156 -3.68 5.22 -13.69
N VAL A 157 -3.33 6.05 -12.70
CA VAL A 157 -2.20 5.79 -11.81
C VAL A 157 -2.47 4.55 -10.95
N LYS A 158 -3.70 4.39 -10.43
CA LYS A 158 -4.12 3.17 -9.73
C LYS A 158 -4.00 1.93 -10.61
N GLU A 159 -4.56 1.95 -11.81
CA GLU A 159 -4.49 0.82 -12.75
C GLU A 159 -3.04 0.44 -13.07
N THR A 160 -2.16 1.43 -13.20
CA THR A 160 -0.72 1.20 -13.40
C THR A 160 -0.11 0.49 -12.19
N HIS A 161 -0.40 0.96 -10.98
CA HIS A 161 0.05 0.33 -9.73
C HIS A 161 -0.44 -1.11 -9.59
N ASP A 162 -1.70 -1.38 -9.90
CA ASP A 162 -2.30 -2.72 -9.77
C ASP A 162 -1.60 -3.74 -10.70
N VAL A 163 -1.30 -3.35 -11.94
CA VAL A 163 -0.53 -4.18 -12.89
C VAL A 163 0.87 -4.47 -12.36
N ILE A 164 1.53 -3.46 -11.76
CA ILE A 164 2.86 -3.62 -11.16
C ILE A 164 2.81 -4.65 -10.01
N GLN A 165 1.79 -4.58 -9.13
CA GLN A 165 1.66 -5.44 -7.96
C GLN A 165 1.18 -6.87 -8.25
N ASP A 166 0.69 -7.18 -9.46
CA ASP A 166 -0.04 -8.41 -9.73
C ASP A 166 0.67 -9.77 -9.45
N ASN A 167 1.98 -9.97 -9.36
CA ASN A 167 2.66 -11.29 -9.18
C ASN A 167 2.27 -12.56 -10.00
N LEU A 168 1.09 -12.65 -10.65
CA LEU A 168 0.61 -13.87 -11.32
C LEU A 168 0.87 -13.87 -12.83
N VAL A 169 1.12 -12.69 -13.42
CA VAL A 169 1.48 -12.57 -14.84
C VAL A 169 2.97 -12.81 -15.05
N PHE A 170 3.30 -13.93 -15.71
CA PHE A 170 4.63 -14.17 -16.27
C PHE A 170 4.78 -13.25 -17.51
N ASP A 171 5.72 -12.31 -17.46
CA ASP A 171 5.94 -11.25 -18.46
C ASP A 171 4.90 -10.11 -18.47
N LYS A 172 5.05 -9.18 -17.52
CA LYS A 172 4.22 -7.97 -17.36
C LYS A 172 4.65 -6.80 -18.25
N TYR A 173 5.76 -6.95 -18.98
CA TYR A 173 6.46 -5.82 -19.58
C TYR A 173 5.57 -5.03 -20.54
N ASP A 174 4.92 -5.73 -21.48
CA ASP A 174 4.04 -5.12 -22.47
C ASP A 174 2.85 -4.41 -21.82
N GLN A 175 2.30 -4.98 -20.74
CA GLN A 175 1.19 -4.38 -20.02
C GLN A 175 1.62 -3.10 -19.31
N ILE A 176 2.77 -3.13 -18.62
CA ILE A 176 3.36 -1.98 -17.93
C ILE A 176 3.64 -0.85 -18.94
N VAL A 177 4.29 -1.18 -20.06
CA VAL A 177 4.56 -0.22 -21.15
C VAL A 177 3.27 0.38 -21.68
N TYR A 178 2.24 -0.43 -21.87
CA TYR A 178 0.94 0.03 -22.34
C TYR A 178 0.28 1.02 -21.35
N VAL A 179 0.17 0.67 -20.07
CA VAL A 179 -0.51 1.52 -19.08
C VAL A 179 0.27 2.82 -18.81
N VAL A 180 1.60 2.76 -18.77
CA VAL A 180 2.45 3.94 -18.58
C VAL A 180 2.36 4.88 -19.78
N ASN A 181 2.41 4.37 -21.01
CA ASN A 181 2.27 5.21 -22.21
C ASN A 181 0.88 5.85 -22.29
N ARG A 182 -0.16 5.11 -21.89
CA ARG A 182 -1.52 5.65 -21.84
C ARG A 182 -1.63 6.78 -20.82
N LEU A 183 -1.03 6.63 -19.64
CA LEU A 183 -0.95 7.69 -18.63
C LEU A 183 -0.20 8.92 -19.17
N LYS A 184 0.99 8.74 -19.76
CA LYS A 184 1.78 9.84 -20.36
C LYS A 184 0.98 10.62 -21.40
N ASN A 185 0.25 9.92 -22.26
CA ASN A 185 -0.56 10.56 -23.30
C ASN A 185 -1.75 11.31 -22.70
N TYR A 186 -2.45 10.71 -21.74
CA TYR A 186 -3.60 11.35 -21.10
C TYR A 186 -3.19 12.61 -20.33
N THR A 187 -2.06 12.57 -19.61
CA THR A 187 -1.48 13.75 -18.94
C THR A 187 -1.24 14.90 -19.92
N LYS A 188 -0.69 14.63 -21.10
CA LYS A 188 -0.45 15.66 -22.12
C LYS A 188 -1.73 16.28 -22.65
N GLU A 189 -2.77 15.48 -22.83
CA GLU A 189 -4.08 15.99 -23.29
C GLU A 189 -4.77 16.81 -22.20
N HIS A 190 -4.74 16.35 -20.95
CA HIS A 190 -5.23 17.10 -19.79
C HIS A 190 -4.57 18.48 -19.68
N PHE A 191 -3.24 18.56 -19.72
CA PHE A 191 -2.54 19.85 -19.67
C PHE A 191 -2.94 20.79 -20.81
N LYS A 192 -3.13 20.28 -22.02
CA LYS A 192 -3.59 21.10 -23.14
C LYS A 192 -5.01 21.65 -22.89
N HIS A 193 -5.90 20.82 -22.36
CA HIS A 193 -7.27 21.24 -22.04
C HIS A 193 -7.28 22.29 -20.93
N GLU A 194 -6.53 22.07 -19.85
CA GLU A 194 -6.40 23.02 -18.75
C GLU A 194 -5.80 24.35 -19.23
N GLU A 195 -4.69 24.32 -19.99
CA GLU A 195 -4.08 25.54 -20.53
C GLU A 195 -5.03 26.30 -21.47
N ALA A 196 -5.77 25.59 -22.32
CA ALA A 196 -6.78 26.22 -23.19
C ALA A 196 -7.93 26.82 -22.36
N TYR A 197 -8.31 26.17 -21.26
CA TYR A 197 -9.29 26.70 -20.31
C TYR A 197 -8.77 28.00 -19.67
N MET A 198 -7.53 27.99 -19.18
CA MET A 198 -6.87 29.13 -18.54
C MET A 198 -6.72 30.32 -19.51
N GLU A 199 -6.39 30.06 -20.78
CA GLU A 199 -6.38 31.09 -21.84
C GLU A 199 -7.76 31.72 -22.04
N ARG A 200 -8.81 30.88 -22.11
CA ARG A 200 -10.18 31.34 -22.31
C ARG A 200 -10.68 32.25 -21.18
N VAL A 201 -10.28 31.97 -19.94
CA VAL A 201 -10.71 32.76 -18.77
C VAL A 201 -9.73 33.88 -18.41
N GLY A 202 -8.63 34.03 -19.16
CA GLY A 202 -7.64 35.09 -18.91
C GLY A 202 -6.84 34.91 -17.62
N TYR A 203 -6.62 33.66 -17.17
CA TYR A 203 -5.95 33.40 -15.90
C TYR A 203 -4.49 33.88 -15.91
N PRO A 204 -4.08 34.74 -14.96
CA PRO A 204 -2.76 35.39 -14.98
C PRO A 204 -1.59 34.43 -14.73
N GLY A 205 -1.82 33.29 -14.07
CA GLY A 205 -0.79 32.30 -13.76
C GLY A 205 -0.42 31.34 -14.88
N LEU A 206 -1.00 31.49 -16.09
CA LEU A 206 -0.84 30.55 -17.21
C LEU A 206 0.62 30.24 -17.58
N LEU A 207 1.49 31.24 -17.62
CA LEU A 207 2.90 31.02 -17.98
C LEU A 207 3.60 30.08 -16.99
N LYS A 208 3.36 30.27 -15.69
CA LYS A 208 3.94 29.43 -14.63
C LYS A 208 3.39 28.00 -14.69
N GLN A 209 2.11 27.84 -14.99
CA GLN A 209 1.47 26.54 -15.15
C GLN A 209 2.12 25.75 -16.29
N ARG A 210 2.26 26.39 -17.47
CA ARG A 210 2.93 25.82 -18.64
C ARG A 210 4.35 25.34 -18.36
N GLU A 211 5.12 26.13 -17.62
CA GLU A 211 6.48 25.74 -17.22
C GLU A 211 6.48 24.48 -16.34
N ALA A 212 5.54 24.38 -15.39
CA ALA A 212 5.39 23.19 -14.56
C ALA A 212 4.97 21.95 -15.37
N HIS A 213 3.99 22.10 -16.28
CA HIS A 213 3.54 21.05 -17.19
C HIS A 213 4.66 20.54 -18.09
N GLN A 214 5.42 21.46 -18.69
CA GLN A 214 6.52 21.12 -19.59
C GLN A 214 7.61 20.38 -18.83
N ALA A 215 8.01 20.86 -17.64
CA ALA A 215 9.01 20.19 -16.81
C ALA A 215 8.57 18.77 -16.40
N PHE A 216 7.28 18.55 -16.16
CA PHE A 216 6.75 17.20 -15.91
C PHE A 216 6.78 16.33 -17.16
N CYS A 217 6.36 16.85 -18.31
CA CYS A 217 6.41 16.14 -19.59
C CYS A 217 7.84 15.72 -19.96
N ASP A 218 8.82 16.58 -19.70
CA ASP A 218 10.24 16.29 -19.96
C ASP A 218 10.72 15.13 -19.07
N LYS A 219 10.42 15.17 -17.76
CA LYS A 219 10.71 14.04 -16.85
C LYS A 219 10.01 12.75 -17.29
N LEU A 220 8.77 12.83 -17.76
CA LEU A 220 8.07 11.66 -18.27
C LEU A 220 8.70 11.09 -19.55
N ALA A 221 9.33 11.94 -20.38
CA ALA A 221 10.03 11.51 -21.58
C ALA A 221 11.35 10.78 -21.27
N GLU A 222 11.99 11.10 -20.13
CA GLU A 222 13.21 10.42 -19.66
C GLU A 222 12.96 8.99 -19.15
N ILE A 223 11.70 8.63 -18.86
CA ILE A 223 11.35 7.27 -18.43
C ILE A 223 11.53 6.31 -19.61
N GLN A 224 12.65 5.59 -19.59
CA GLN A 224 13.01 4.52 -20.51
C GLN A 224 12.63 3.17 -19.91
N LEU A 225 11.46 2.66 -20.32
CA LEU A 225 11.02 1.33 -19.89
C LEU A 225 11.83 0.22 -20.56
N GLU A 226 12.53 0.49 -21.67
CA GLU A 226 13.29 -0.51 -22.45
C GLU A 226 14.60 -0.94 -21.79
N ASP A 227 15.14 -0.13 -20.87
CA ASP A 227 16.43 -0.36 -20.21
C ASP A 227 16.31 -0.98 -18.81
N MET A 228 15.16 -1.57 -18.49
CA MET A 228 14.85 -2.08 -17.15
C MET A 228 15.56 -3.43 -16.88
N ASP A 229 16.68 -3.37 -16.13
CA ASP A 229 17.45 -4.53 -15.63
C ASP A 229 16.75 -5.21 -14.41
N ASN A 230 17.44 -6.14 -13.74
CA ASN A 230 17.04 -7.01 -12.61
C ASN A 230 16.28 -6.36 -11.44
N ASN A 231 16.11 -5.03 -11.39
CA ASN A 231 15.39 -4.30 -10.33
C ASN A 231 14.12 -3.56 -10.83
N GLN A 232 13.45 -4.14 -11.83
CA GLN A 232 12.24 -3.60 -12.46
C GLN A 232 11.14 -3.20 -11.47
N GLN A 233 10.88 -4.01 -10.44
CA GLN A 233 9.82 -3.75 -9.46
C GLN A 233 10.05 -2.43 -8.70
N ALA A 234 11.24 -2.24 -8.12
CA ALA A 234 11.56 -1.05 -7.35
C ALA A 234 11.52 0.23 -8.21
N TYR A 235 11.95 0.13 -9.47
CA TYR A 235 11.85 1.27 -10.40
C TYR A 235 10.40 1.69 -10.64
N LEU A 236 9.50 0.72 -10.84
CA LEU A 236 8.09 0.97 -11.12
C LEU A 236 7.36 1.54 -9.90
N GLU A 237 7.68 1.05 -8.71
CA GLU A 237 7.17 1.61 -7.45
C GLU A 237 7.59 3.06 -7.28
N ASN A 238 8.87 3.38 -7.50
CA ASN A 238 9.37 4.76 -7.47
C ASN A 238 8.69 5.65 -8.52
N LEU A 239 8.40 5.11 -9.70
CA LEU A 239 7.66 5.83 -10.75
C LEU A 239 6.24 6.18 -10.29
N ILE A 240 5.51 5.23 -9.70
CA ILE A 240 4.16 5.47 -9.16
C ILE A 240 4.20 6.54 -8.07
N GLU A 241 5.15 6.46 -7.14
CA GLU A 241 5.31 7.45 -6.08
C GLU A 241 5.57 8.85 -6.66
N PHE A 242 6.47 8.95 -7.63
CA PHE A 242 6.75 10.21 -8.33
C PHE A 242 5.50 10.80 -9.00
N LEU A 243 4.74 9.98 -9.73
CA LEU A 243 3.52 10.39 -10.42
C LEU A 243 2.45 10.88 -9.44
N LEU A 244 2.17 10.12 -8.38
CA LEU A 244 1.19 10.46 -7.35
C LEU A 244 1.56 11.75 -6.61
N ASN A 245 2.82 11.88 -6.21
CA ASN A 245 3.30 13.04 -5.50
C ASN A 245 3.21 14.29 -6.38
N TRP A 246 3.68 14.22 -7.63
CA TRP A 246 3.60 15.35 -8.55
C TRP A 246 2.14 15.77 -8.79
N LEU A 247 1.26 14.81 -9.13
CA LEU A 247 -0.15 15.07 -9.40
C LEU A 247 -0.84 15.72 -8.18
N SER A 248 -0.64 15.14 -7.00
CA SER A 248 -1.27 15.64 -5.77
C SER A 248 -0.81 17.05 -5.41
N VAL A 249 0.50 17.29 -5.46
CA VAL A 249 1.09 18.59 -5.12
C VAL A 249 0.70 19.65 -6.14
N HIS A 250 0.69 19.29 -7.43
CA HIS A 250 0.33 20.20 -8.51
C HIS A 250 -1.13 20.67 -8.37
N ILE A 251 -2.07 19.74 -8.25
CA ILE A 251 -3.49 20.07 -8.06
C ILE A 251 -3.69 20.98 -6.86
N LEU A 252 -3.11 20.62 -5.70
CA LEU A 252 -3.33 21.34 -4.46
C LEU A 252 -2.77 22.77 -4.45
N HIS A 253 -1.68 23.02 -5.19
CA HIS A 253 -0.95 24.28 -5.10
C HIS A 253 -0.99 25.12 -6.39
N MET A 254 -1.52 24.58 -7.49
CA MET A 254 -1.56 25.25 -8.78
C MET A 254 -2.98 25.22 -9.35
N ASP A 255 -3.55 24.04 -9.59
CA ASP A 255 -4.81 23.91 -10.36
C ASP A 255 -6.00 24.47 -9.56
N LYS A 256 -5.99 24.30 -8.24
CA LYS A 256 -6.99 24.92 -7.36
C LYS A 256 -7.01 26.45 -7.40
N GLU A 257 -5.89 27.09 -7.72
CA GLU A 257 -5.83 28.56 -7.83
C GLU A 257 -6.62 29.05 -9.06
N ILE A 258 -6.81 28.20 -10.07
CA ILE A 258 -7.69 28.50 -11.21
C ILE A 258 -9.13 28.63 -10.73
N GLY A 259 -9.59 27.68 -9.91
CA GLY A 259 -10.93 27.72 -9.30
C GLY A 259 -11.13 28.92 -8.39
N ASN A 260 -10.14 29.22 -7.54
CA ASN A 260 -10.17 30.40 -6.66
C ASN A 260 -10.30 31.71 -7.45
N TYR A 261 -9.52 31.86 -8.53
CA TYR A 261 -9.58 33.04 -9.40
C TYR A 261 -10.97 33.25 -10.03
N LEU A 262 -11.64 32.17 -10.44
CA LEU A 262 -12.99 32.26 -11.00
C LEU A 262 -14.03 32.65 -9.95
N SER A 263 -13.91 32.10 -8.74
CA SER A 263 -14.77 32.47 -7.62
C SER A 263 -14.66 33.97 -7.33
N ASP A 264 -13.45 34.53 -7.32
CA ASP A 264 -13.22 35.95 -7.07
C ASP A 264 -13.79 36.84 -8.19
N LEU A 265 -13.60 36.45 -9.45
CA LEU A 265 -14.20 37.13 -10.61
C LEU A 265 -15.72 37.20 -10.54
N THR A 266 -16.38 36.12 -10.11
CA THR A 266 -17.85 36.10 -9.98
C THR A 266 -18.35 36.98 -8.84
N HIS A 267 -17.61 37.09 -7.73
CA HIS A 267 -17.96 37.96 -6.62
C HIS A 267 -17.78 39.46 -6.94
N GLU A 268 -16.83 39.82 -7.81
CA GLU A 268 -16.65 41.22 -8.25
C GLU A 268 -17.74 41.70 -9.23
N ILE A 269 -18.41 40.78 -9.93
CA ILE A 269 -19.49 41.12 -10.88
C ILE A 269 -20.84 41.34 -10.17
N ASP A 270 -21.03 40.73 -8.99
CA ASP A 270 -22.26 40.81 -8.20
C ASP A 270 -22.27 41.97 -7.16
N LEU A 271 -21.23 42.81 -7.12
CA LEU A 271 -21.10 44.01 -6.26
C LEU A 271 -21.27 45.33 -7.05
#